data_AF-A0A7C3IW88-F1
#
_entry.id   AF-A0A7C3IW88-F1
#
_cell.length_a   1.000
_cell.length_b   1.000
_cell.length_c   1.000
_cell.angle_alpha   90.00
_cell.angle_beta   90.00
_cell.angle_gamma   90.00
#
_symmetry.space_group_name_H-M   'P 1'
#
loop_
_entity.id
_entity.type
_entity.pdbx_description
1 polymer ?
#
loop_
_entity_poly.entity_id
_entity_poly.type
_entity_poly.pdbx_seq_one_letter_code
_entity_poly.pdbx_strand_id
1 'polypeptide(L)'
;MTNDLLGREWRREDGAHLKVERCLIDANWGTSTDVVYQFCRQSAHAAILTPSHGRFVGASSIPFSEYRRKRGDRVGLNWRIPSVHGRRAIRHVLFDSNYWKSFIHARLAVAMGDRGCLSLFGRDPEAHRLLAEHLTSEYRVKTEGRGRVVDEWKLRPEASENHWLDCLVGCAVAASMQGVVLPGTDAKAAVKRERVRLSELQRSKR
;
A
#
# COMPACT_ATOMS: atom_id res chain seq x y z
N MET A 1 -22.04 7.99 4.67
CA MET A 1 -20.93 7.57 3.79
C MET A 1 -20.17 6.35 4.31
N THR A 2 -19.49 6.41 5.47
CA THR A 2 -18.70 5.25 5.98
C THR A 2 -19.57 4.02 6.27
N ASN A 3 -20.74 4.19 6.91
CA ASN A 3 -21.68 3.07 7.14
C ASN A 3 -22.25 2.52 5.82
N ASP A 4 -22.57 3.39 4.87
CA ASP A 4 -23.22 3.01 3.61
C ASP A 4 -22.29 2.18 2.70
N LEU A 5 -20.97 2.38 2.81
CA LEU A 5 -19.98 1.65 2.02
C LEU A 5 -19.40 0.46 2.78
N LEU A 6 -19.00 0.64 4.05
CA LEU A 6 -18.33 -0.40 4.84
C LEU A 6 -19.32 -1.41 5.45
N GLY A 7 -20.56 -1.00 5.71
CA GLY A 7 -21.61 -1.90 6.20
C GLY A 7 -22.33 -2.67 5.08
N ARG A 8 -22.11 -2.28 3.82
CA ARG A 8 -22.77 -2.87 2.65
C ARG A 8 -22.09 -4.15 2.19
N GLU A 9 -22.91 -5.08 1.69
CA GLU A 9 -22.46 -6.24 0.93
C GLU A 9 -22.41 -5.95 -0.57
N TRP A 10 -21.35 -6.43 -1.21
CA TRP A 10 -21.08 -6.27 -2.63
C TRP A 10 -21.18 -7.63 -3.30
N ARG A 11 -22.13 -7.76 -4.22
CA ARG A 11 -22.33 -9.00 -4.97
C ARG A 11 -21.31 -9.10 -6.10
N ARG A 12 -20.62 -10.23 -6.18
CA ARG A 12 -19.70 -10.60 -7.26
C ARG A 12 -20.47 -11.22 -8.43
N GLU A 13 -19.80 -11.34 -9.57
CA GLU A 13 -20.34 -11.98 -10.77
C GLU A 13 -20.73 -13.46 -10.54
N ASP A 14 -19.98 -14.18 -9.71
CA ASP A 14 -20.27 -15.57 -9.31
C ASP A 14 -21.41 -15.69 -8.29
N GLY A 15 -22.05 -14.58 -7.91
CA GLY A 15 -23.13 -14.54 -6.93
C GLY A 15 -22.68 -14.52 -5.47
N ALA A 16 -21.38 -14.64 -5.19
CA ALA A 16 -20.88 -14.52 -3.83
C ALA A 16 -20.95 -13.07 -3.33
N HIS A 17 -21.07 -12.91 -2.01
CA HIS A 17 -21.15 -11.61 -1.35
C HIS A 17 -19.81 -11.29 -0.68
N LEU A 18 -19.33 -10.06 -0.86
CA LEU A 18 -18.11 -9.54 -0.23
C LEU A 18 -18.42 -8.34 0.67
N LYS A 19 -17.59 -8.18 1.70
CA LYS A 19 -17.52 -6.97 2.52
C LYS A 19 -16.13 -6.36 2.41
N VAL A 20 -16.01 -5.08 2.73
CA VAL A 20 -14.72 -4.41 2.80
C VAL A 20 -13.96 -4.89 4.04
N GLU A 21 -12.85 -5.61 3.84
CA GLU A 21 -12.04 -6.17 4.95
C GLU A 21 -10.97 -5.19 5.48
N ARG A 22 -10.62 -4.17 4.68
CA ARG A 22 -9.64 -3.15 5.05
C ARG A 22 -9.94 -1.85 4.33
N CYS A 23 -9.99 -0.76 5.09
CA CYS A 23 -10.11 0.58 4.56
C CYS A 23 -9.00 1.44 5.19
N LEU A 24 -8.16 2.01 4.35
CA LEU A 24 -7.10 2.91 4.77
C LEU A 24 -7.62 4.35 4.76
N ILE A 25 -7.19 5.14 5.74
CA ILE A 25 -7.45 6.58 5.77
C ILE A 25 -6.10 7.27 5.80
N ASP A 26 -5.83 8.10 4.79
CA ASP A 26 -4.60 8.88 4.75
C ASP A 26 -4.52 9.82 5.95
N ALA A 27 -3.37 9.78 6.62
CA ALA A 27 -3.07 10.60 7.78
C ALA A 27 -1.78 11.41 7.53
N ASN A 28 -1.38 11.63 6.27
CA ASN A 28 -0.18 12.40 5.95
C ASN A 28 -0.37 13.91 6.11
N TRP A 29 -1.61 14.39 6.12
CA TRP A 29 -1.91 15.79 6.36
C TRP A 29 -1.76 16.14 7.84
N GLY A 30 -0.65 16.79 8.20
CA GLY A 30 -0.21 17.01 9.58
C GLY A 30 -1.31 17.51 10.52
N THR A 31 -2.12 18.49 10.10
CA THR A 31 -3.19 19.07 10.93
C THR A 31 -4.36 18.12 11.21
N SER A 32 -4.52 17.07 10.39
CA SER A 32 -5.62 16.11 10.51
C SER A 32 -5.16 14.76 11.05
N THR A 33 -3.86 14.56 11.27
CA THR A 33 -3.29 13.26 11.69
C THR A 33 -3.97 12.72 12.94
N ASP A 34 -4.03 13.53 14.01
CA ASP A 34 -4.62 13.08 15.28
C ASP A 34 -6.13 12.80 15.14
N VAL A 35 -6.82 13.58 14.31
CA VAL A 35 -8.26 13.39 14.02
C VAL A 35 -8.48 12.05 13.33
N VAL A 36 -7.68 11.72 12.30
CA VAL A 36 -7.77 10.44 11.59
C VAL A 36 -7.52 9.26 12.54
N TYR A 37 -6.53 9.40 13.42
CA TYR A 37 -6.21 8.39 14.41
C TYR A 37 -7.37 8.19 15.39
N GLN A 38 -7.91 9.27 15.96
CA GLN A 38 -9.05 9.22 16.86
C GLN A 38 -10.28 8.61 16.17
N PHE A 39 -10.57 9.02 14.94
CA PHE A 39 -11.67 8.47 14.14
C PHE A 39 -11.54 6.97 13.93
N CYS A 40 -10.37 6.49 13.46
CA CYS A 40 -10.14 5.06 13.26
C CYS A 40 -10.32 4.25 14.55
N ARG A 41 -9.96 4.83 15.70
CA ARG A 41 -10.09 4.17 17.00
C ARG A 41 -11.52 4.15 17.54
N GLN A 42 -12.28 5.23 17.35
CA GLN A 42 -13.61 5.42 17.97
C GLN A 42 -14.75 4.96 17.07
N SER A 43 -14.49 4.73 15.77
CA SER A 43 -15.49 4.28 14.81
C SER A 43 -16.02 2.88 15.11
N ALA A 44 -17.30 2.65 14.80
CA ALA A 44 -17.90 1.31 14.81
C ALA A 44 -17.18 0.32 13.86
N HIS A 45 -16.44 0.83 12.88
CA HIS A 45 -15.66 0.05 11.90
C HIS A 45 -14.16 -0.07 12.26
N ALA A 46 -13.79 0.17 13.53
CA ALA A 46 -12.38 0.21 13.97
C ALA A 46 -11.56 -1.05 13.64
N ALA A 47 -12.19 -2.21 13.45
CA ALA A 47 -11.50 -3.45 13.08
C ALA A 47 -10.90 -3.41 11.66
N ILE A 48 -11.54 -2.69 10.74
CA ILE A 48 -11.16 -2.63 9.32
C ILE A 48 -10.55 -1.28 8.93
N LEU A 49 -10.81 -0.22 9.71
CA LEU A 49 -10.20 1.09 9.50
C LEU A 49 -8.74 1.09 9.98
N THR A 50 -7.84 1.67 9.19
CA THR A 50 -6.43 1.77 9.56
C THR A 50 -5.84 3.09 9.04
N PRO A 51 -5.27 3.94 9.93
CA PRO A 51 -4.54 5.11 9.48
C PRO A 51 -3.35 4.70 8.60
N SER A 52 -3.09 5.44 7.53
CA SER A 52 -2.00 5.16 6.60
C SER A 52 -1.14 6.38 6.32
N HIS A 53 0.14 6.13 6.08
CA HIS A 53 1.10 7.15 5.65
C HIS A 53 1.88 6.66 4.43
N GLY A 54 1.72 7.37 3.32
CA GLY A 54 2.62 7.24 2.17
C GLY A 54 3.97 7.85 2.51
N ARG A 55 5.06 7.10 2.25
CA ARG A 55 6.43 7.56 2.43
C ARG A 55 7.12 7.65 1.09
N PHE A 56 7.73 8.80 0.83
CA PHE A 56 8.63 8.97 -0.28
C PHE A 56 9.89 8.11 -0.05
N VAL A 57 10.11 7.14 -0.92
CA VAL A 57 11.31 6.29 -0.93
C VAL A 57 12.02 6.54 -2.26
N GLY A 58 12.82 7.61 -2.30
CA GLY A 58 13.66 7.96 -3.46
C GLY A 58 14.93 7.10 -3.50
N ALA A 59 15.81 7.30 -4.48
CA ALA A 59 16.99 6.44 -4.69
C ALA A 59 18.00 6.45 -3.52
N SER A 60 18.00 7.52 -2.73
CA SER A 60 18.85 7.69 -1.54
C SER A 60 18.24 7.14 -0.24
N SER A 61 16.94 6.84 -0.22
CA SER A 61 16.23 6.32 0.97
C SER A 61 16.61 4.87 1.30
N ILE A 62 16.15 4.34 2.44
CA ILE A 62 16.25 2.91 2.75
C ILE A 62 14.95 2.25 2.29
N PRO A 63 14.99 1.26 1.38
CA PRO A 63 13.80 0.52 0.96
C PRO A 63 13.10 -0.19 2.13
N PHE A 64 11.78 -0.33 2.05
CA PHE A 64 11.00 -1.04 3.08
C PHE A 64 11.46 -2.49 3.29
N SER A 65 11.99 -3.14 2.26
CA SER A 65 12.55 -4.49 2.29
C SER A 65 13.81 -4.62 3.17
N GLU A 66 14.58 -3.54 3.33
CA GLU A 66 15.84 -3.52 4.07
C GLU A 66 15.68 -3.16 5.56
N TYR A 67 14.49 -2.70 5.97
CA TYR A 67 14.26 -2.41 7.38
C TYR A 67 14.34 -3.67 8.23
N ARG A 68 15.17 -3.61 9.28
CA ARG A 68 15.28 -4.67 10.27
C ARG A 68 13.95 -4.84 11.01
N ARG A 69 13.31 -5.98 10.78
CA ARG A 69 12.04 -6.37 11.43
C ARG A 69 12.23 -6.49 12.94
N LYS A 70 11.42 -5.78 13.72
CA LYS A 70 11.33 -5.94 15.18
C LYS A 70 10.17 -6.88 15.53
N ARG A 71 10.19 -7.42 16.75
CA ARG A 71 9.11 -8.28 17.25
C ARG A 71 7.80 -7.49 17.25
N GLY A 72 6.77 -8.04 16.61
CA GLY A 72 5.44 -7.41 16.52
C GLY A 72 5.24 -6.48 15.32
N ASP A 73 6.28 -6.25 14.51
CA ASP A 73 6.15 -5.59 13.21
C ASP A 73 5.42 -6.53 12.23
N ARG A 74 4.49 -5.97 11.45
CA ARG A 74 3.96 -6.63 10.25
C ARG A 74 4.58 -5.97 9.03
N VAL A 75 4.89 -6.75 8.01
CA VAL A 75 5.51 -6.27 6.77
C VAL A 75 4.93 -7.04 5.60
N GLY A 76 4.79 -6.38 4.46
CA GLY A 76 4.37 -6.98 3.20
C GLY A 76 5.05 -6.31 2.02
N LEU A 77 4.38 -6.29 0.87
CA LEU A 77 4.92 -5.73 -0.36
C LEU A 77 5.05 -4.21 -0.25
N ASN A 78 6.27 -3.73 0.03
CA ASN A 78 6.57 -2.30 0.18
C ASN A 78 5.62 -1.54 1.13
N TRP A 79 5.16 -2.24 2.17
CA TRP A 79 4.43 -1.66 3.30
C TRP A 79 4.81 -2.36 4.61
N ARG A 80 4.60 -1.67 5.73
CA ARG A 80 4.80 -2.19 7.09
C ARG A 80 3.85 -1.55 8.10
N ILE A 81 3.62 -2.26 9.18
CA ILE A 81 2.97 -1.77 10.40
C ILE A 81 3.98 -1.98 11.52
N PRO A 82 4.63 -0.91 12.01
CA PRO A 82 5.53 -1.00 13.15
C PRO A 82 4.81 -1.54 14.40
N SER A 83 5.55 -2.23 15.24
CA SER A 83 5.15 -2.56 16.61
C SER A 83 4.95 -1.28 17.42
N VAL A 84 3.74 -1.11 17.92
CA VAL A 84 3.40 0.00 18.81
C VAL A 84 3.95 -0.27 20.21
N HIS A 85 4.76 0.67 20.71
CA HIS A 85 5.33 0.65 22.05
C HIS A 85 4.73 1.81 22.86
N GLY A 86 4.26 1.54 24.08
CA GLY A 86 3.63 2.53 24.97
C GLY A 86 2.10 2.48 25.02
N ARG A 87 1.50 3.22 25.96
CA ARG A 87 0.06 3.13 26.32
C ARG A 87 -0.94 3.78 25.34
N ARG A 88 -0.49 4.41 24.24
CA ARG A 88 -1.36 5.27 23.39
C ARG A 88 -1.19 5.15 21.88
N ALA A 89 -0.38 4.23 21.36
CA ALA A 89 -0.09 4.22 19.93
C ALA A 89 -1.12 3.35 19.16
N ILE A 90 -1.91 3.98 18.31
CA ILE A 90 -2.77 3.29 17.32
C ILE A 90 -1.86 2.76 16.21
N ARG A 91 -2.08 1.52 15.79
CA ARG A 91 -1.34 0.93 14.67
C ARG A 91 -1.71 1.67 13.39
N HIS A 92 -0.70 2.10 12.64
CA HIS A 92 -0.85 2.67 11.32
C HIS A 92 0.00 1.89 10.31
N VAL A 93 -0.35 1.98 9.05
CA VAL A 93 0.46 1.43 7.95
C VAL A 93 1.37 2.51 7.36
N LEU A 94 2.60 2.13 7.09
CA LEU A 94 3.56 2.90 6.30
C LEU A 94 3.74 2.16 4.97
N PHE A 95 3.67 2.86 3.84
CA PHE A 95 3.92 2.25 2.53
C PHE A 95 4.79 3.15 1.65
N ASP A 96 5.47 2.54 0.69
CA ASP A 96 6.28 3.24 -0.32
C ASP A 96 5.38 3.84 -1.40
N SER A 97 5.17 5.15 -1.37
CA SER A 97 4.29 5.81 -2.33
C SER A 97 4.81 5.69 -3.77
N ASN A 98 6.13 5.76 -3.96
CA ASN A 98 6.76 5.69 -5.29
C ASN A 98 6.57 4.30 -5.92
N TYR A 99 6.80 3.25 -5.14
CA TYR A 99 6.57 1.88 -5.60
C TYR A 99 5.10 1.66 -5.98
N TRP A 100 4.16 2.05 -5.10
CA TRP A 100 2.74 1.77 -5.33
C TRP A 100 2.12 2.60 -6.45
N LYS A 101 2.56 3.85 -6.66
CA LYS A 101 2.17 4.64 -7.85
C LYS A 101 2.67 3.99 -9.14
N SER A 102 3.93 3.55 -9.15
CA SER A 102 4.49 2.80 -10.28
C SER A 102 3.76 1.49 -10.52
N PHE A 103 3.38 0.78 -9.46
CA PHE A 103 2.58 -0.44 -9.54
C PHE A 103 1.24 -0.19 -10.22
N ILE A 104 0.47 0.82 -9.77
CA ILE A 104 -0.83 1.19 -10.36
C ILE A 104 -0.68 1.57 -11.83
N HIS A 105 0.24 2.48 -12.16
CA HIS A 105 0.41 2.92 -13.55
C HIS A 105 0.89 1.80 -14.47
N ALA A 106 1.70 0.87 -13.96
CA ALA A 106 2.06 -0.30 -14.73
C ALA A 106 0.84 -1.18 -15.04
N ARG A 107 -0.17 -1.27 -14.15
CA ARG A 107 -1.42 -2.02 -14.41
C ARG A 107 -2.38 -1.30 -15.33
N LEU A 108 -2.48 0.02 -15.23
CA LEU A 108 -3.26 0.84 -16.16
C LEU A 108 -2.70 0.79 -17.60
N ALA A 109 -1.38 0.59 -17.74
CA ALA A 109 -0.72 0.48 -19.04
C ALA A 109 -0.80 -0.93 -19.67
N VAL A 110 -1.26 -1.94 -18.93
CA VAL A 110 -1.44 -3.29 -19.48
C VAL A 110 -2.69 -3.32 -20.36
N ALA A 111 -2.58 -3.92 -21.54
CA ALA A 111 -3.68 -4.00 -22.49
C ALA A 111 -4.93 -4.66 -21.86
N MET A 112 -6.10 -4.21 -22.29
CA MET A 112 -7.38 -4.73 -21.80
C MET A 112 -7.46 -6.25 -22.02
N GLY A 113 -7.71 -7.00 -20.93
CA GLY A 113 -7.81 -8.46 -20.95
C GLY A 113 -6.50 -9.20 -20.64
N ASP A 114 -5.36 -8.52 -20.66
CA ASP A 114 -4.09 -9.13 -20.29
C ASP A 114 -3.92 -9.26 -18.77
N ARG A 115 -3.08 -10.22 -18.36
CA ARG A 115 -2.83 -10.51 -16.95
C ARG A 115 -2.26 -9.30 -16.23
N GLY A 116 -2.89 -8.94 -15.12
CA GLY A 116 -2.49 -7.79 -14.30
C GLY A 116 -3.06 -6.46 -14.79
N CYS A 117 -3.95 -6.44 -15.78
CA CYS A 117 -4.66 -5.22 -16.19
C CYS A 117 -5.47 -4.62 -15.02
N LEU A 118 -5.37 -3.30 -14.85
CA LEU A 118 -6.33 -2.50 -14.10
C LEU A 118 -7.13 -1.69 -15.11
N SER A 119 -8.45 -1.88 -15.12
CA SER A 119 -9.35 -1.25 -16.08
C SER A 119 -10.46 -0.45 -15.41
N LEU A 120 -11.04 0.50 -16.15
CA LEU A 120 -12.20 1.28 -15.76
C LEU A 120 -13.45 0.75 -16.46
N PHE A 121 -14.59 0.81 -15.79
CA PHE A 121 -15.85 0.30 -16.33
C PHE A 121 -16.48 1.28 -17.34
N GLY A 122 -17.39 0.78 -18.18
CA GLY A 122 -18.12 1.63 -19.13
C GLY A 122 -17.35 1.91 -20.41
N ARG A 123 -17.96 2.73 -21.28
CA ARG A 123 -17.44 3.05 -22.63
C ARG A 123 -17.32 4.55 -22.90
N ASP A 124 -17.86 5.37 -22.00
CA ASP A 124 -17.81 6.83 -22.10
C ASP A 124 -16.54 7.34 -21.41
N PRO A 125 -15.56 7.89 -22.16
CA PRO A 125 -14.35 8.46 -21.57
C PRO A 125 -14.64 9.65 -20.66
N GLU A 126 -15.68 10.42 -20.97
CA GLU A 126 -16.01 11.66 -20.25
C GLU A 126 -16.49 11.38 -18.83
N ALA A 127 -17.11 10.21 -18.61
CA ALA A 127 -17.48 9.72 -17.28
C ALA A 127 -16.26 9.53 -16.35
N HIS A 128 -15.06 9.33 -16.90
CA HIS A 128 -13.82 9.11 -16.16
C HIS A 128 -12.83 10.26 -16.26
N ARG A 129 -13.20 11.40 -16.87
CA ARG A 129 -12.28 12.51 -17.13
C ARG A 129 -11.59 13.03 -15.86
N LEU A 130 -12.38 13.33 -14.82
CA LEU A 130 -11.84 13.78 -13.53
C LEU A 130 -10.91 12.74 -12.89
N LEU A 131 -11.24 11.46 -13.01
CA LEU A 131 -10.37 10.38 -12.54
C LEU A 131 -9.05 10.36 -13.32
N ALA A 132 -9.10 10.48 -14.64
CA ALA A 132 -7.89 10.54 -15.46
C ALA A 132 -7.01 11.74 -15.11
N GLU A 133 -7.60 12.92 -14.88
CA GLU A 133 -6.88 14.13 -14.45
C GLU A 133 -6.12 13.89 -13.13
N HIS A 134 -6.79 13.35 -12.10
CA HIS A 134 -6.12 13.05 -10.83
C HIS A 134 -5.06 11.94 -10.94
N LEU A 135 -5.33 10.88 -11.71
CA LEU A 135 -4.37 9.78 -11.91
C LEU A 135 -3.14 10.22 -12.71
N THR A 136 -3.25 11.25 -13.54
CA THR A 136 -2.15 11.78 -14.35
C THR A 136 -1.54 13.07 -13.81
N SER A 137 -2.01 13.55 -12.66
CA SER A 137 -1.54 14.76 -11.96
C SER A 137 -0.06 14.71 -11.55
N GLU A 138 0.53 13.52 -11.51
CA GLU A 138 1.94 13.30 -11.21
C GLU A 138 2.68 12.69 -12.39
N TYR A 139 4.00 12.88 -12.41
CA TYR A 139 4.90 12.25 -13.36
C TYR A 139 6.04 11.56 -12.63
N ARG A 140 6.56 10.49 -13.23
CA ARG A 140 7.70 9.75 -12.69
C ARG A 140 9.00 10.17 -13.34
N VAL A 141 10.05 10.25 -12.53
CA VAL A 141 11.43 10.45 -12.96
C VAL A 141 12.26 9.26 -12.52
N LYS A 142 12.87 8.56 -13.47
CA LYS A 142 13.83 7.50 -13.18
C LYS A 142 15.05 8.12 -12.52
N THR A 143 15.32 7.69 -11.29
CA THR A 143 16.42 8.20 -10.48
C THR A 143 17.28 7.03 -10.02
N GLU A 144 18.58 7.17 -10.21
CA GLU A 144 19.56 6.17 -9.82
C GLU A 144 20.33 6.64 -8.58
N GLY A 145 20.58 5.72 -7.66
CA GLY A 145 21.31 6.03 -6.43
C GLY A 145 21.51 4.78 -5.60
N ARG A 146 22.65 4.68 -4.91
CA ARG A 146 23.01 3.52 -4.07
C ARG A 146 22.85 2.16 -4.79
N GLY A 147 23.16 2.11 -6.08
CA GLY A 147 23.10 0.89 -6.89
C GLY A 147 21.69 0.42 -7.26
N ARG A 148 20.66 1.27 -7.12
CA ARG A 148 19.28 0.97 -7.53
C ARG A 148 18.71 2.07 -8.41
N VAL A 149 17.81 1.68 -9.29
CA VAL A 149 16.99 2.57 -10.11
C VAL A 149 15.57 2.55 -9.55
N VAL A 150 15.02 3.71 -9.25
CA VAL A 150 13.62 3.86 -8.79
C VAL A 150 12.90 4.96 -9.55
N ASP A 151 11.58 4.80 -9.66
CA ASP A 151 10.70 5.84 -10.18
C ASP A 151 10.34 6.79 -9.03
N GLU A 152 10.80 8.03 -9.08
CA GLU A 152 10.40 9.08 -8.14
C GLU A 152 9.22 9.86 -8.71
N TRP A 153 8.10 9.88 -7.99
CA TRP A 153 6.87 10.54 -8.41
C TRP A 153 6.83 11.98 -7.91
N LYS A 154 6.49 12.91 -8.80
CA LYS A 154 6.44 14.35 -8.55
C LYS A 154 5.14 14.93 -9.09
N LEU A 155 4.55 15.86 -8.35
CA LEU A 155 3.40 16.62 -8.81
C LEU A 155 3.79 17.46 -10.04
N ARG A 156 2.90 17.49 -11.03
CA ARG A 156 3.07 18.36 -12.20
C ARG A 156 2.88 19.81 -11.80
N PRO A 157 3.64 20.76 -12.38
CA PRO A 157 3.48 22.18 -12.10
C PRO A 157 2.05 22.70 -12.31
N GLU A 158 1.37 22.18 -13.32
CA GLU A 158 0.00 22.52 -13.70
C GLU A 158 -1.08 21.81 -12.89
N ALA A 159 -0.72 20.81 -12.09
CA ALA A 159 -1.66 20.02 -11.31
C ALA A 159 -1.63 20.42 -9.83
N SER A 160 -2.81 20.57 -9.22
CA SER A 160 -2.96 20.87 -7.80
C SER A 160 -3.57 19.72 -6.99
N GLU A 161 -4.24 18.76 -7.63
CA GLU A 161 -5.00 17.71 -6.94
C GLU A 161 -4.66 16.30 -7.42
N ASN A 162 -4.16 15.47 -6.50
CA ASN A 162 -3.77 14.08 -6.75
C ASN A 162 -4.54 13.08 -5.86
N HIS A 163 -5.56 13.55 -5.13
CA HIS A 163 -6.20 12.79 -4.06
C HIS A 163 -6.75 11.44 -4.49
N TRP A 164 -7.26 11.32 -5.73
CA TRP A 164 -7.80 10.05 -6.21
C TRP A 164 -6.70 9.05 -6.60
N LEU A 165 -5.53 9.53 -7.05
CA LEU A 165 -4.36 8.66 -7.24
C LEU A 165 -3.91 8.08 -5.90
N ASP A 166 -3.76 8.93 -4.88
CA ASP A 166 -3.38 8.49 -3.54
C ASP A 166 -4.43 7.54 -2.92
N CYS A 167 -5.72 7.80 -3.16
CA CYS A 167 -6.80 6.90 -2.74
C CYS A 167 -6.71 5.52 -3.43
N LEU A 168 -6.50 5.49 -4.75
CA LEU A 168 -6.36 4.26 -5.52
C LEU A 168 -5.13 3.44 -5.08
N VAL A 169 -4.01 4.13 -4.83
CA VAL A 169 -2.81 3.54 -4.22
C VAL A 169 -3.13 2.96 -2.85
N GLY A 170 -3.85 3.69 -2.00
CA GLY A 170 -4.30 3.22 -0.70
C GLY A 170 -5.16 1.95 -0.79
N CYS A 171 -6.08 1.87 -1.75
CA CYS A 171 -6.88 0.67 -2.02
C CYS A 171 -6.00 -0.54 -2.38
N ALA A 172 -4.99 -0.36 -3.22
CA ALA A 172 -4.07 -1.45 -3.60
C ALA A 172 -3.21 -1.92 -2.42
N VAL A 173 -2.73 -0.99 -1.60
CA VAL A 173 -2.02 -1.32 -0.34
C VAL A 173 -2.94 -2.11 0.60
N ALA A 174 -4.20 -1.67 0.76
CA ALA A 174 -5.20 -2.36 1.58
C ALA A 174 -5.44 -3.80 1.12
N ALA A 175 -5.58 -4.01 -0.20
CA ALA A 175 -5.73 -5.32 -0.80
C ALA A 175 -4.50 -6.22 -0.53
N SER A 176 -3.29 -5.67 -0.70
CA SER A 176 -2.05 -6.38 -0.36
C SER A 176 -1.97 -6.76 1.12
N MET A 177 -2.46 -5.90 2.02
CA MET A 177 -2.54 -6.21 3.45
C MET A 177 -3.51 -7.36 3.77
N GLN A 178 -4.52 -7.60 2.93
CA GLN A 178 -5.42 -8.75 3.04
C GLN A 178 -4.90 -10.00 2.29
N GLY A 179 -3.69 -9.93 1.72
CA GLY A 179 -3.06 -11.06 1.05
C GLY A 179 -3.39 -11.18 -0.44
N VAL A 180 -4.01 -10.17 -1.05
CA VAL A 180 -4.12 -10.10 -2.50
C VAL A 180 -2.74 -9.86 -3.08
N VAL A 181 -2.27 -10.77 -3.94
CA VAL A 181 -0.95 -10.67 -4.56
C VAL A 181 -1.06 -10.88 -6.07
N LEU A 182 -0.40 -10.00 -6.82
CA LEU A 182 -0.21 -10.20 -8.25
C LEU A 182 0.99 -11.14 -8.45
N PRO A 183 0.83 -12.28 -9.13
CA PRO A 183 1.93 -13.22 -9.33
C PRO A 183 3.18 -12.55 -9.90
N GLY A 184 4.35 -12.81 -9.29
CA GLY A 184 5.62 -12.21 -9.69
C GLY A 184 5.94 -10.88 -8.99
N THR A 185 5.01 -10.34 -8.22
CA THR A 185 5.26 -9.18 -7.32
C THR A 185 5.41 -9.58 -5.87
N ASP A 186 5.39 -10.88 -5.59
CA ASP A 186 5.47 -11.44 -4.25
C ASP A 186 6.68 -10.88 -3.50
N ALA A 187 6.45 -10.35 -2.30
CA ALA A 187 7.53 -10.01 -1.40
C ALA A 187 8.26 -11.32 -1.04
N LYS A 188 9.41 -11.57 -1.68
CA LYS A 188 10.22 -12.77 -1.42
C LYS A 188 10.40 -12.90 0.09
N ALA A 189 9.94 -14.02 0.65
CA ALA A 189 10.17 -14.30 2.05
C ALA A 189 11.67 -14.21 2.30
N ALA A 190 12.09 -13.40 3.29
CA ALA A 190 13.49 -13.37 3.69
C ALA A 190 13.92 -14.82 3.94
N VAL A 191 15.02 -15.25 3.31
CA VAL A 191 15.56 -16.61 3.45
C VAL A 191 15.56 -16.92 4.95
N LYS A 192 14.76 -17.92 5.35
CA LYS A 192 14.78 -18.40 6.75
C LYS A 192 16.23 -18.82 7.00
N ARG A 193 16.98 -18.02 7.75
CA ARG A 193 18.22 -18.51 8.33
C ARG A 193 17.83 -19.71 9.18
N GLU A 194 18.26 -20.90 8.78
CA GLU A 194 18.06 -22.09 9.59
C GLU A 194 18.57 -21.78 10.99
N ARG A 195 17.75 -22.12 11.99
CA ARG A 195 18.15 -22.00 13.38
C ARG A 195 19.22 -23.06 13.61
N VAL A 196 20.48 -22.67 13.49
CA VAL A 196 21.60 -23.55 13.86
C VAL A 196 21.46 -23.90 15.32
N ARG A 197 21.31 -25.19 15.64
CA ARG A 197 21.34 -25.65 17.03
C ARG A 197 22.80 -25.65 17.50
N LEU A 198 23.05 -25.16 18.72
CA LEU A 198 24.40 -25.20 19.32
C LEU A 198 25.02 -26.61 19.33
N SER A 199 24.19 -27.65 19.42
CA SER A 199 24.59 -29.06 19.32
C SER A 199 25.16 -29.44 17.95
N GLU A 200 24.70 -28.80 16.86
CA GLU A 200 25.18 -29.06 15.50
C GLU A 200 26.56 -28.44 15.27
N LEU A 201 26.80 -27.24 15.81
CA LEU A 201 28.11 -26.57 15.79
C LEU A 201 29.18 -27.27 16.62
N GLN A 202 28.80 -27.97 17.69
CA GLN A 202 29.73 -28.76 18.50
C GLN A 202 30.10 -30.09 17.84
N ARG A 203 29.18 -30.71 17.09
CA ARG A 203 29.45 -31.96 16.35
C ARG A 203 30.35 -31.75 15.14
N SER A 204 30.31 -30.58 14.50
CA SER A 204 31.16 -30.28 13.34
C SER A 204 32.61 -29.89 13.69
N LYS A 205 32.96 -29.84 14.99
CA LYS A 205 34.30 -29.48 15.50
C LYS A 205 35.11 -30.67 16.04
N ARG A 206 34.59 -31.89 15.92
CA ARG A 206 35.33 -33.14 16.15
C ARG A 206 35.58 -33.82 14.81
#